data_AF-A0A7Y5EYR1-F1
#
_entry.id   AF-A0A7Y5EYR1-F1
#
_cell.length_a   1.000
_cell.length_b   1.000
_cell.length_c   1.000
_cell.angle_alpha   90.00
_cell.angle_beta   90.00
_cell.angle_gamma   90.00
#
_symmetry.space_group_name_H-M   'P 1'
#
loop_
_entity.id
_entity.type
_entity.pdbx_description
1 polymer ?
#
loop_
_entity_poly.entity_id
_entity_poly.type
_entity_poly.pdbx_seq_one_letter_code
_entity_poly.pdbx_strand_id
1 'polypeptide(L)' 'MNELKKSSEIAKEIDLTPKQIVSMLDEHIVGQKNAKKAVAIALRNRYRRRK' A
#
# COMPACT_ATOMS: atom_id res chain seq x y z
N MET A 1 15.59 -12.20 -17.07
CA MET A 1 16.01 -11.86 -15.69
C MET A 1 14.86 -11.16 -14.96
N ASN A 2 13.99 -11.86 -14.25
CA ASN A 2 13.00 -12.83 -14.74
C ASN A 2 11.69 -12.39 -14.10
N GLU A 3 10.55 -12.70 -14.70
CA GLU A 3 9.20 -12.41 -14.19
C GLU A 3 8.99 -12.84 -12.71
N LEU A 4 9.83 -13.76 -12.19
CA LEU A 4 9.96 -14.10 -10.76
C LEU A 4 10.35 -12.94 -9.82
N LYS A 5 11.15 -11.97 -10.28
CA LYS A 5 11.45 -10.77 -9.46
C LYS A 5 10.22 -9.87 -9.35
N LYS A 6 9.44 -9.75 -10.43
CA LYS A 6 8.23 -8.92 -10.48
C LYS A 6 7.12 -9.47 -9.58
N SER A 7 6.94 -10.79 -9.52
CA SER A 7 5.96 -11.44 -8.65
C SER A 7 6.33 -11.37 -7.15
N SER A 8 7.62 -11.44 -6.82
CA SER A 8 8.09 -11.27 -5.43
C SER A 8 8.06 -9.81 -4.95
N GLU A 9 8.23 -8.83 -5.85
CA GLU A 9 7.95 -7.42 -5.56
C GLU A 9 6.47 -7.16 -5.30
N ILE A 10 5.56 -7.73 -6.11
CA ILE A 10 4.10 -7.62 -5.90
C ILE A 10 3.67 -8.22 -4.56
N ALA A 11 4.28 -9.34 -4.13
CA ALA A 11 4.00 -9.94 -2.83
C ALA A 11 4.53 -9.07 -1.66
N LYS A 12 5.63 -8.34 -1.86
CA LYS A 12 6.18 -7.36 -0.90
C LYS A 12 5.28 -6.13 -0.75
N GLU A 13 4.51 -5.82 -1.80
CA GLU A 13 3.58 -4.69 -1.91
C GLU A 13 2.40 -4.78 -0.92
N ILE A 14 2.03 -5.97 -0.44
CA ILE A 14 0.87 -6.15 0.45
C ILE A 14 1.24 -6.05 1.94
N ASP A 15 2.53 -6.14 2.28
CA ASP A 15 2.98 -5.93 3.66
C ASP A 15 3.29 -4.48 4.02
N LEU A 16 2.91 -3.55 3.14
CA LEU A 16 3.08 -2.12 3.38
C LEU A 16 2.31 -1.68 4.63
N THR A 17 3.00 -0.91 5.46
CA THR A 17 2.38 -0.23 6.59
C THR A 17 1.49 0.92 6.10
N PRO A 18 0.48 1.34 6.87
CA PRO A 18 -0.35 2.47 6.48
C PRO A 18 0.46 3.75 6.16
N LYS A 19 1.60 3.96 6.83
CA LYS A 19 2.49 5.09 6.55
C LYS A 19 3.13 5.02 5.16
N GLN A 20 3.60 3.84 4.75
CA GLN A 20 4.19 3.64 3.42
C GLN A 20 3.14 3.83 2.33
N ILE A 21 1.91 3.32 2.54
CA ILE A 21 0.80 3.54 1.60
C ILE A 21 0.50 5.03 1.44
N VAL A 22 0.45 5.79 2.55
CA VAL A 22 0.25 7.25 2.47
C VAL A 22 1.37 7.93 1.70
N SER A 23 2.63 7.54 1.92
CA SER A 23 3.79 8.10 1.20
C SER A 23 3.68 7.91 -0.31
N MET A 24 3.28 6.71 -0.77
CA MET A 24 3.05 6.46 -2.20
C MET A 24 1.88 7.29 -2.74
N LEU A 25 0.82 7.48 -1.94
CA LEU A 25 -0.30 8.33 -2.34
C LEU A 25 0.08 9.83 -2.38
N ASP A 26 1.03 10.27 -1.56
CA ASP A 26 1.54 11.66 -1.59
C ASP A 26 2.25 11.99 -2.92
N GLU A 27 2.86 11.00 -3.59
CA GLU A 27 3.53 11.18 -4.89
C GLU A 27 2.53 11.45 -6.05
N HIS A 28 1.28 11.01 -5.90
CA HIS A 28 0.27 11.07 -6.97
C HIS A 28 -0.94 11.94 -6.62
N ILE A 29 -1.17 12.23 -5.34
CA ILE A 29 -2.37 12.94 -4.85
C ILE A 29 -1.92 14.08 -3.94
N VAL A 30 -2.17 15.32 -4.36
CA VAL A 30 -1.86 16.51 -3.56
C VAL A 30 -2.96 16.75 -2.51
N GLY A 31 -2.57 17.11 -1.28
CA GLY A 31 -3.51 17.43 -0.20
C GLY A 31 -4.17 16.21 0.45
N GLN A 32 -5.44 16.27 0.85
CA GLN A 32 -6.27 15.12 1.26
C GLN A 32 -5.68 14.16 2.32
N LYS A 33 -4.98 14.72 3.32
CA LYS A 33 -4.29 13.96 4.38
C LYS A 33 -5.20 12.92 5.08
N ASN A 34 -6.43 13.32 5.43
CA ASN A 34 -7.36 12.44 6.14
C ASN A 34 -7.86 11.30 5.25
N ALA A 35 -8.14 11.56 3.98
CA ALA A 35 -8.60 10.54 3.03
C ALA A 35 -7.50 9.51 2.76
N LYS A 36 -6.26 9.96 2.50
CA LYS A 36 -5.12 9.06 2.29
C LYS A 36 -4.90 8.14 3.49
N LYS A 37 -4.97 8.69 4.71
CA LYS A 37 -4.87 7.88 5.95
C LYS A 37 -6.01 6.87 6.07
N ALA A 38 -7.25 7.27 5.79
CA ALA A 38 -8.41 6.38 5.88
C ALA A 38 -8.29 5.21 4.89
N VAL A 39 -7.93 5.49 3.64
CA VAL A 39 -7.76 4.47 2.59
C VAL A 39 -6.61 3.51 2.95
N ALA A 40 -5.47 4.04 3.40
CA ALA A 40 -4.33 3.22 3.81
C ALA A 40 -4.66 2.25 4.96
N ILE A 41 -5.41 2.72 5.97
CA ILE A 41 -5.88 1.89 7.07
C ILE A 41 -6.87 0.81 6.57
N ALA A 42 -7.83 1.18 5.71
CA ALA A 42 -8.80 0.26 5.17
C ALA A 42 -8.14 -0.87 4.35
N LEU A 43 -7.16 -0.53 3.51
CA LEU A 43 -6.38 -1.49 2.73
C LEU A 43 -5.61 -2.46 3.65
N ARG A 44 -4.90 -1.96 4.67
CA ARG A 44 -4.16 -2.79 5.63
C ARG A 44 -5.09 -3.71 6.43
N ASN A 45 -6.23 -3.18 6.87
CA ASN A 45 -7.24 -3.95 7.59
C ASN A 45 -7.82 -5.08 6.73
N ARG A 46 -8.10 -4.81 5.45
CA ARG A 46 -8.56 -5.82 4.50
C ARG A 46 -7.52 -6.91 4.32
N TYR A 47 -6.26 -6.56 4.12
CA TYR A 47 -5.19 -7.56 3.97
C TYR A 47 -5.05 -8.42 5.22
N ARG A 48 -5.00 -7.80 6.41
CA ARG A 48 -4.91 -8.53 7.68
C ARG A 48 -6.08 -9.49 7.90
N ARG A 49 -7.28 -9.17 7.40
CA ARG A 49 -8.45 -10.07 7.45
C ARG A 49 -8.40 -11.19 6.41
N ARG A 50 -7.67 -11.02 5.32
CA ARG A 50 -7.52 -12.03 4.25
C ARG A 50 -6.40 -13.03 4.53
N LYS A 51 -5.44 -12.68 5.37
CA LYS A 51 -4.43 -13.58 5.93
C LYS A 51 -5.04 -14.37 7.08
#